data_AF-A0A529JYC2-F1
#
_entry.id   AF-A0A529JYC2-F1
#
_cell.length_a   1.000
_cell.length_b   1.000
_cell.length_c   1.000
_cell.angle_alpha   90.00
_cell.angle_beta   90.00
_cell.angle_gamma   90.00
#
_symmetry.space_group_name_H-M   'P 1'
#
loop_
_entity.id
_entity.type
_entity.pdbx_description
1 polymer ?
#
loop_
_entity_poly.entity_id
_entity_poly.type
_entity_poly.pdbx_seq_one_letter_code
_entity_poly.pdbx_strand_id
1 'polypeptide(L)'
;VEDRTRMLAAISHDLRTPLTSLRLRAEFVQDHDLQEKMLNTIEEIQTMTEAALAFAREDAAVEETRTVDLSALVGSLCDDLAELGQNITVSDGPKVLYRCRPDSLRRAIRNLVENAVRYGEQAKVSLVRSADSLDIVVEDSGPGIPPGDMEQVFAPFF
;
A
#
# COMPACT_ATOMS: atom_id res chain seq x y z
N VAL A 1 12.41 7.48 20.83
CA VAL A 1 11.85 6.80 19.63
C VAL A 1 10.74 5.81 20.01
N GLU A 2 10.94 4.94 21.01
CA GLU A 2 9.88 4.06 21.56
C GLU A 2 8.60 4.78 22.02
N ASP A 3 8.71 5.95 22.68
CA ASP A 3 7.54 6.71 23.13
C ASP A 3 6.68 7.24 21.97
N ARG A 4 7.30 7.61 20.84
CA ARG A 4 6.58 8.10 19.64
C ARG A 4 5.83 6.96 18.96
N THR A 5 6.45 5.78 18.85
CA THR A 5 5.81 4.57 18.29
C THR A 5 4.65 4.09 19.17
N ARG A 6 4.79 4.10 20.50
CA ARG A 6 3.69 3.80 21.43
C ARG A 6 2.56 4.82 21.33
N MET A 7 2.88 6.11 21.24
CA MET A 7 1.88 7.16 21.08
C MET A 7 1.09 7.00 19.77
N LEU A 8 1.76 6.72 18.66
CA LEU A 8 1.11 6.45 17.37
C LEU A 8 0.27 5.17 17.43
N ALA A 9 0.72 4.14 18.14
CA ALA A 9 -0.07 2.92 18.34
C ALA A 9 -1.35 3.18 19.16
N ALA A 10 -1.27 4.03 20.19
CA ALA A 10 -2.44 4.45 20.97
C ALA A 10 -3.43 5.25 20.13
N ILE A 11 -2.95 6.24 19.35
CA ILE A 11 -3.80 7.03 18.44
C ILE A 11 -4.50 6.13 17.41
N SER A 12 -3.79 5.14 16.85
CA SER A 12 -4.35 4.16 15.92
C SER A 12 -5.51 3.37 16.52
N HIS A 13 -5.33 2.91 17.76
CA HIS A 13 -6.37 2.19 18.48
C HIS A 13 -7.58 3.09 18.75
N ASP A 14 -7.35 4.31 19.20
CA ASP A 14 -8.40 5.26 19.56
C ASP A 14 -9.19 5.79 18.36
N LEU A 15 -8.62 5.78 17.15
CA LEU A 15 -9.32 6.10 15.90
C LEU A 15 -10.16 4.94 15.37
N ARG A 16 -9.78 3.68 15.66
CA ARG A 16 -10.54 2.50 15.22
C ARG A 16 -11.91 2.40 15.90
N THR A 17 -12.02 2.83 17.15
CA THR A 17 -13.28 2.83 17.91
C THR A 17 -14.36 3.74 17.31
N PRO A 18 -14.13 5.05 17.05
CA PRO A 18 -15.13 5.92 16.44
C PRO A 18 -15.43 5.52 14.98
N LEU A 19 -14.45 5.04 14.21
CA LEU A 19 -14.70 4.56 12.83
C LEU A 19 -15.59 3.32 12.82
N THR A 20 -15.32 2.34 13.68
CA THR A 20 -16.19 1.16 13.84
C THR A 20 -17.61 1.57 14.24
N SER A 21 -17.74 2.54 15.16
CA SER A 21 -19.05 3.05 15.58
C SER A 21 -19.79 3.78 14.45
N LEU A 22 -19.10 4.59 13.65
CA LEU A 22 -19.68 5.25 12.48
C LEU A 22 -20.12 4.24 11.42
N ARG A 23 -19.31 3.21 11.16
CA ARG A 23 -19.66 2.12 10.24
C ARG A 23 -20.95 1.42 10.68
N LEU A 24 -21.03 1.02 11.95
CA LEU A 24 -22.24 0.41 12.51
C LEU A 24 -23.47 1.31 12.39
N ARG A 25 -23.34 2.62 12.57
CA ARG A 25 -24.46 3.56 12.40
C ARG A 25 -24.87 3.71 10.94
N ALA A 26 -23.91 3.70 10.01
CA ALA A 26 -24.17 3.75 8.58
C ALA A 26 -24.97 2.52 8.12
N GLU A 27 -24.76 1.34 8.72
CA GLU A 27 -25.55 0.12 8.42
C GLU A 27 -27.06 0.25 8.68
N PHE A 28 -27.49 1.21 9.51
CA PHE A 28 -28.91 1.44 9.82
C PHE A 28 -29.57 2.51 8.93
N VAL A 29 -28.84 3.07 7.97
CA VAL A 29 -29.39 4.03 7.01
C VAL A 29 -30.32 3.30 6.04
N GLN A 30 -31.57 3.76 5.92
CA GLN A 30 -32.58 3.09 5.09
C GLN A 30 -32.47 3.40 3.59
N ASP A 31 -31.85 4.53 3.26
CA ASP A 31 -31.52 4.88 1.88
C ASP A 31 -30.25 4.13 1.50
N HIS A 32 -30.38 3.10 0.66
CA HIS A 32 -29.27 2.25 0.25
C HIS A 32 -28.17 3.00 -0.51
N ASP A 33 -28.54 3.98 -1.36
CA ASP A 33 -27.55 4.76 -2.11
C ASP A 33 -26.74 5.66 -1.16
N LEU A 34 -27.40 6.21 -0.14
CA LEU A 34 -26.72 7.01 0.89
C LEU A 34 -25.87 6.13 1.82
N GLN A 35 -26.39 4.96 2.21
CA GLN A 35 -25.68 3.97 3.02
C GLN A 35 -24.35 3.57 2.36
N GLU A 36 -24.39 3.19 1.08
CA GLU A 36 -23.20 2.75 0.34
C GLU A 36 -22.16 3.88 0.25
N LYS A 37 -22.58 5.11 -0.07
CA LYS A 37 -21.68 6.28 -0.09
C LYS A 37 -21.03 6.54 1.28
N MET A 38 -21.79 6.41 2.36
CA MET A 38 -21.26 6.58 3.72
C MET A 38 -20.26 5.49 4.08
N LEU A 39 -20.56 4.22 3.75
CA LEU A 39 -19.65 3.10 4.00
C LEU A 39 -18.35 3.26 3.23
N ASN A 40 -18.42 3.63 1.94
CA ASN A 40 -17.23 3.89 1.11
C ASN A 40 -16.38 5.04 1.67
N THR A 41 -17.02 6.13 2.13
CA THR A 41 -16.31 7.25 2.76
C THR A 41 -15.62 6.83 4.06
N ILE A 42 -16.28 6.01 4.89
CA ILE A 42 -15.71 5.51 6.15
C ILE A 42 -14.51 4.59 5.88
N GLU A 43 -14.62 3.72 4.87
CA GLU A 43 -13.55 2.84 4.44
C GLU A 43 -12.34 3.65 3.94
N GLU A 44 -12.59 4.68 3.13
CA GLU A 44 -11.55 5.60 2.66
C GLU A 44 -10.82 6.30 3.81
N ILE A 45 -11.57 6.86 4.79
CA ILE A 45 -10.96 7.48 5.97
C ILE A 45 -10.15 6.45 6.77
N GLN A 46 -10.63 5.21 6.89
CA GLN A 46 -9.92 4.15 7.59
C GLN A 46 -8.59 3.83 6.89
N THR A 47 -8.60 3.67 5.56
CA THR A 47 -7.39 3.46 4.75
C THR A 47 -6.41 4.62 4.90
N MET A 48 -6.88 5.87 4.80
CA MET A 48 -6.04 7.06 4.97
C MET A 48 -5.40 7.13 6.36
N THR A 49 -6.18 6.80 7.40
CA THR A 49 -5.72 6.81 8.79
C THR A 49 -4.64 5.77 9.02
N GLU A 50 -4.87 4.54 8.54
CA GLU A 50 -3.90 3.44 8.64
C GLU A 50 -2.62 3.77 7.90
N ALA A 51 -2.69 4.35 6.69
CA ALA A 51 -1.54 4.80 5.92
C ALA A 51 -0.72 5.89 6.67
N ALA A 52 -1.38 6.90 7.24
CA ALA A 52 -0.73 7.97 8.00
C ALA A 52 0.05 7.44 9.22
N LEU A 53 -0.57 6.50 9.94
CA LEU A 53 0.03 5.89 11.13
C LEU A 53 1.17 4.94 10.75
N ALA A 54 1.04 4.22 9.63
CA ALA A 54 2.06 3.37 9.08
C ALA A 54 3.30 4.17 8.66
N PHE A 55 3.11 5.34 8.04
CA PHE A 55 4.18 6.29 7.70
C PHE A 55 4.86 6.87 8.95
N ALA A 56 4.08 7.32 9.93
CA ALA A 56 4.63 7.88 11.17
C ALA A 56 5.43 6.86 12.00
N ARG A 57 5.10 5.56 11.88
CA ARG A 57 5.88 4.46 12.48
C ARG A 57 7.20 4.19 11.75
N GLU A 58 7.26 4.37 10.43
CA GLU A 58 8.49 4.16 9.64
C GLU A 58 9.59 5.15 10.01
N ASP A 59 9.21 6.40 10.29
CA ASP A 59 10.14 7.43 10.78
C ASP A 59 10.75 7.06 12.16
N ALA A 60 10.14 6.11 12.87
CA ALA A 60 10.58 5.63 14.18
C ALA A 60 11.22 4.23 14.15
N ALA A 61 11.08 3.45 13.07
CA ALA A 61 11.62 2.09 12.97
C ALA A 61 12.98 2.11 12.24
N VAL A 62 14.06 1.85 12.97
CA VAL A 62 15.38 1.62 12.35
C VAL A 62 15.42 0.18 11.85
N GLU A 63 14.99 -0.02 10.61
CA GLU A 63 15.15 -1.30 9.93
C GLU A 63 16.59 -1.47 9.44
N GLU A 64 17.23 -2.59 9.79
CA GLU A 64 18.58 -2.89 9.36
C GLU A 64 18.66 -3.19 7.85
N THR A 65 19.72 -2.69 7.22
CA THR A 65 20.00 -3.00 5.83
C THR A 65 20.68 -4.36 5.70
N ARG A 66 20.07 -5.28 4.93
CA ARG A 66 20.60 -6.62 4.68
C ARG A 66 20.51 -7.02 3.20
N THR A 67 21.32 -7.98 2.80
CA THR A 67 21.27 -8.55 1.45
C THR A 67 20.13 -9.57 1.39
N VAL A 68 19.23 -9.39 0.42
CA VAL A 68 18.09 -10.29 0.17
C VAL A 68 18.02 -10.65 -1.31
N ASP A 69 17.34 -11.75 -1.61
CA ASP A 69 16.92 -12.08 -2.97
C ASP A 69 15.70 -11.24 -3.31
N LEU A 70 15.90 -10.22 -4.16
CA LEU A 70 14.85 -9.26 -4.50
C LEU A 70 13.74 -9.91 -5.32
N SER A 71 14.09 -10.87 -6.18
CA SER A 71 13.13 -11.59 -7.02
C SER A 71 12.21 -12.44 -6.16
N ALA A 72 12.77 -13.12 -5.15
CA ALA A 72 11.97 -13.86 -4.16
C ALA A 72 11.12 -12.93 -3.28
N LEU A 73 11.64 -11.77 -2.89
CA LEU A 73 10.88 -10.78 -2.10
C LEU A 73 9.66 -10.27 -2.88
N VAL A 74 9.84 -9.87 -4.14
CA VAL A 74 8.76 -9.37 -4.99
C VAL A 74 7.78 -10.48 -5.32
N GLY A 75 8.27 -11.67 -5.69
CA GLY A 75 7.43 -12.84 -5.99
C GLY A 75 6.53 -13.22 -4.82
N SER A 76 7.12 -13.45 -3.64
CA SER A 76 6.35 -13.80 -2.43
C SER A 76 5.32 -12.74 -2.03
N LEU A 77 5.63 -11.45 -2.19
CA LEU A 77 4.66 -10.39 -1.95
C LEU A 77 3.47 -10.46 -2.90
N CYS A 78 3.72 -10.69 -4.19
CA CYS A 78 2.67 -10.77 -5.20
C CYS A 78 1.83 -12.04 -5.04
N ASP A 79 2.46 -13.16 -4.68
CA ASP A 79 1.77 -14.42 -4.37
C ASP A 79 0.79 -14.22 -3.19
N ASP A 80 1.26 -13.61 -2.09
CA ASP A 80 0.41 -13.31 -0.92
C ASP A 80 -0.80 -12.44 -1.30
N LEU A 81 -0.62 -11.46 -2.20
CA LEU A 81 -1.70 -10.59 -2.65
C LEU A 81 -2.66 -11.30 -3.63
N ALA A 82 -2.13 -12.16 -4.50
CA ALA A 82 -2.93 -12.97 -5.40
C ALA A 82 -3.80 -13.99 -4.62
N GLU A 83 -3.29 -14.56 -3.53
CA GLU A 83 -4.07 -15.41 -2.61
C GLU A 83 -5.23 -14.67 -1.94
N LEU A 84 -5.12 -13.35 -1.76
CA LEU A 84 -6.21 -12.48 -1.31
C LEU A 84 -7.22 -12.14 -2.41
N GLY A 85 -7.06 -12.70 -3.62
CA GLY A 85 -7.97 -12.53 -4.75
C GLY A 85 -7.64 -11.33 -5.65
N GLN A 86 -6.49 -10.68 -5.48
CA GLN A 86 -6.09 -9.58 -6.35
C GLN A 86 -5.57 -10.10 -7.71
N ASN A 87 -5.92 -9.41 -8.80
CA ASN A 87 -5.48 -9.78 -10.14
C ASN A 87 -4.05 -9.27 -10.40
N ILE A 88 -3.05 -10.11 -10.12
CA ILE A 88 -1.63 -9.76 -10.22
C ILE A 88 -0.93 -10.76 -11.12
N THR A 89 -0.08 -10.26 -12.01
CA THR A 89 0.82 -11.09 -12.84
C THR A 89 2.26 -10.68 -12.59
N VAL A 90 3.10 -11.66 -12.23
CA VAL A 90 4.54 -11.44 -12.06
C VAL A 90 5.27 -12.02 -13.26
N SER A 91 6.15 -11.23 -13.87
CA SER A 91 7.03 -11.72 -14.93
C SER A 91 8.26 -12.40 -14.33
N ASP A 92 8.71 -13.49 -14.94
CA ASP A 92 9.99 -14.10 -14.59
C ASP A 92 11.12 -13.07 -14.74
N GLY A 93 11.87 -12.89 -13.66
CA GLY A 93 12.96 -11.92 -13.57
C GLY A 93 14.30 -12.59 -13.29
N PRO A 94 15.42 -11.87 -13.51
CA PRO A 94 16.73 -12.36 -13.10
C PRO A 94 16.75 -12.57 -11.58
N LYS A 95 17.50 -13.56 -11.09
CA LYS A 95 17.78 -13.68 -9.66
C LYS A 95 18.72 -12.55 -9.24
N VAL A 96 18.27 -11.66 -8.35
CA VAL A 96 19.06 -10.48 -7.94
C VAL A 96 19.23 -10.42 -6.44
N LEU A 97 20.47 -10.50 -5.98
CA LEU A 97 20.83 -10.20 -4.59
C LEU A 97 21.03 -8.69 -4.45
N TYR A 98 20.25 -8.06 -3.58
CA TYR A 98 20.26 -6.62 -3.37
C TYR A 98 20.33 -6.28 -1.89
N ARG A 99 21.09 -5.23 -1.54
CA ARG A 99 21.28 -4.78 -0.16
C ARG A 99 20.32 -3.64 0.13
N CYS A 100 19.26 -3.92 0.89
CA CYS A 100 18.18 -2.97 1.18
C CYS A 100 17.59 -3.17 2.58
N ARG A 101 16.56 -2.37 2.87
CA ARG A 101 15.63 -2.54 3.99
C ARG A 101 14.41 -3.32 3.47
N PRO A 102 14.40 -4.66 3.58
CA PRO A 102 13.38 -5.51 2.94
C PRO A 102 11.93 -5.22 3.36
N ASP A 103 11.65 -4.90 4.61
CA ASP A 103 10.29 -4.63 5.08
C ASP A 103 9.79 -3.29 4.53
N SER A 104 10.63 -2.26 4.55
CA SER A 104 10.36 -0.96 3.92
C SER A 104 10.12 -1.12 2.42
N LEU A 105 10.97 -1.88 1.74
CA LEU A 105 10.86 -2.10 0.29
C LEU A 105 9.60 -2.90 -0.04
N ARG A 106 9.29 -3.95 0.74
CA ARG A 106 8.08 -4.75 0.59
C ARG A 106 6.81 -3.91 0.75
N ARG A 107 6.80 -2.98 1.70
CA ARG A 107 5.67 -2.05 1.89
C ARG A 107 5.52 -1.07 0.74
N ALA A 108 6.62 -0.49 0.26
CA ALA A 108 6.59 0.39 -0.90
C ALA A 108 6.02 -0.32 -2.14
N ILE A 109 6.48 -1.54 -2.43
CA ILE A 109 5.98 -2.33 -3.56
C ILE A 109 4.50 -2.70 -3.36
N ARG A 110 4.11 -3.11 -2.15
CA ARG A 110 2.71 -3.44 -1.82
C ARG A 110 1.78 -2.28 -2.15
N ASN A 111 2.12 -1.07 -1.70
CA ASN A 111 1.31 0.12 -1.96
C ASN A 111 1.15 0.38 -3.46
N LEU A 112 2.21 0.22 -4.25
CA LEU A 112 2.15 0.40 -5.70
C LEU A 112 1.27 -0.66 -6.37
N VAL A 113 1.40 -1.93 -5.96
CA VAL A 113 0.61 -3.04 -6.50
C VAL A 113 -0.87 -2.91 -6.13
N GLU A 114 -1.18 -2.57 -4.88
CA GLU A 114 -2.56 -2.35 -4.43
C GLU A 114 -3.20 -1.17 -5.16
N ASN A 115 -2.44 -0.08 -5.40
CA ASN A 115 -2.90 1.03 -6.23
C ASN A 115 -3.16 0.59 -7.68
N ALA A 116 -2.24 -0.16 -8.29
CA ALA A 116 -2.38 -0.67 -9.65
C ALA A 116 -3.64 -1.55 -9.80
N VAL A 117 -3.90 -2.46 -8.85
CA VAL A 117 -5.12 -3.28 -8.84
C VAL A 117 -6.37 -2.42 -8.64
N ARG A 118 -6.33 -1.45 -7.71
CA ARG A 118 -7.47 -0.59 -7.39
C ARG A 118 -7.89 0.30 -8.56
N TYR A 119 -6.93 0.89 -9.26
CA TYR A 119 -7.21 1.89 -10.31
C TYR A 119 -7.15 1.34 -11.73
N GLY A 120 -6.51 0.18 -11.96
CA GLY A 120 -6.31 -0.40 -13.28
C GLY A 120 -6.75 -1.85 -13.44
N GLU A 121 -7.54 -2.39 -12.50
CA GLU A 121 -8.12 -3.75 -12.47
C GLU A 121 -7.13 -4.92 -12.40
N GLN A 122 -5.87 -4.68 -12.77
CA GLN A 122 -4.77 -5.64 -12.76
C GLN A 122 -3.46 -4.92 -12.50
N ALA A 123 -2.55 -5.58 -11.79
CA ALA A 123 -1.15 -5.18 -11.69
C ALA A 123 -0.23 -6.17 -12.41
N LYS A 124 0.72 -5.66 -13.19
CA LYS A 124 1.83 -6.43 -13.76
C LYS A 124 3.12 -5.99 -13.11
N VAL A 125 3.87 -6.94 -12.55
CA VAL A 125 5.11 -6.65 -11.82
C VAL A 125 6.28 -7.33 -12.52
N SER A 126 7.36 -6.60 -12.76
CA SER A 126 8.59 -7.14 -13.33
C SER A 126 9.84 -6.54 -12.69
N LEU A 127 10.94 -7.32 -12.71
CA LEU A 127 12.27 -6.83 -12.34
C LEU A 127 13.12 -6.72 -13.60
N VAL A 128 13.56 -5.50 -13.89
CA VAL A 128 14.41 -5.21 -15.05
C VAL A 128 15.78 -4.81 -14.54
N ARG A 129 16.81 -5.56 -14.95
CA ARG A 129 18.20 -5.22 -14.65
C ARG A 129 18.82 -4.57 -15.88
N SER A 130 19.26 -3.33 -15.74
CA SER A 130 20.07 -2.63 -16.73
C SER A 130 21.55 -2.66 -16.34
N ALA A 131 22.42 -1.99 -17.12
CA ALA A 131 23.84 -1.88 -16.79
C ALA A 131 24.07 -1.10 -15.49
N ASP A 132 23.26 -0.08 -15.23
CA ASP A 132 23.47 0.90 -14.15
C ASP A 132 22.34 0.90 -13.10
N SER A 133 21.22 0.25 -13.39
CA SER A 133 20.04 0.22 -12.53
C SER A 133 19.43 -1.17 -12.36
N LEU A 134 18.65 -1.29 -11.29
CA LEU A 134 17.75 -2.40 -11.05
C LEU A 134 16.38 -1.80 -10.78
N ASP A 135 15.47 -2.01 -11.72
CA ASP A 135 14.16 -1.38 -11.72
C ASP A 135 13.10 -2.40 -11.36
N ILE A 136 12.25 -2.05 -10.40
CA ILE A 136 11.02 -2.77 -10.10
C ILE A 136 9.91 -2.02 -10.80
N VAL A 137 9.32 -2.63 -11.82
CA VAL A 137 8.29 -2.00 -12.65
C VAL A 137 6.94 -2.56 -12.24
N VAL A 138 6.02 -1.68 -11.86
CA VAL A 138 4.62 -2.00 -11.58
C VAL A 138 3.78 -1.26 -12.63
N GLU A 139 3.05 -2.02 -13.45
CA GLU A 139 2.22 -1.49 -14.53
C GLU A 139 0.75 -1.83 -14.27
N ASP A 140 -0.14 -0.89 -14.54
CA ASP A 140 -1.58 -1.05 -14.51
C ASP A 140 -2.21 -0.64 -15.85
N SER A 141 -3.50 -0.94 -16.05
CA SER A 141 -4.26 -0.56 -17.25
C SER A 141 -5.34 0.49 -16.97
N GLY A 142 -5.16 1.26 -15.90
CA GLY A 142 -6.06 2.32 -15.48
C GLY A 142 -5.99 3.57 -16.37
N PRO A 143 -6.80 4.59 -16.05
CA PRO A 143 -6.89 5.84 -16.82
C PRO A 143 -5.60 6.68 -16.79
N GLY A 144 -4.61 6.30 -15.96
CA GLY A 144 -3.38 7.04 -15.75
C GLY A 144 -3.57 8.28 -14.87
N ILE A 145 -2.47 8.99 -14.63
CA ILE A 145 -2.46 10.22 -13.82
C ILE A 145 -2.40 11.43 -14.76
N PRO A 146 -3.27 12.44 -14.59
CA PRO A 146 -3.18 13.68 -15.35
C PRO A 146 -1.80 14.35 -15.19
N PRO A 147 -1.21 14.95 -16.23
CA PRO A 147 0.14 15.53 -16.15
C PRO A 147 0.31 16.60 -15.07
N GLY A 148 -0.76 17.31 -14.69
CA GLY A 148 -0.75 18.32 -13.63
C GLY A 148 -0.71 17.75 -12.20
N ASP A 149 -0.97 16.46 -12.07
CA ASP A 149 -1.11 15.77 -10.77
C ASP A 149 0.08 14.84 -10.46
N MET A 150 1.00 14.67 -11.41
CA MET A 150 2.10 13.71 -11.32
C MET A 150 3.08 13.97 -10.16
N GLU A 151 3.28 15.23 -9.77
CA GLU A 151 4.06 15.57 -8.58
C GLU A 151 3.23 15.46 -7.30
N GLN A 152 1.91 15.68 -7.40
CA GLN A 152 0.99 15.71 -6.26
C GLN A 152 0.64 14.30 -5.76
N VAL A 153 0.67 13.28 -6.62
CA VAL A 153 0.44 11.87 -6.20
C VAL A 153 1.47 11.34 -5.20
N PHE A 154 2.63 12.00 -5.07
CA PHE A 154 3.63 11.69 -4.04
C PHE A 154 3.43 12.47 -2.75
N ALA A 155 2.53 13.47 -2.75
CA ALA A 155 2.16 14.16 -1.55
C ALA A 155 1.32 13.23 -0.66
N PRO A 156 1.50 13.28 0.67
CA PRO A 156 0.60 12.60 1.58
C PRO A 156 -0.85 13.05 1.29
N PHE A 157 -1.78 12.10 1.21
CA PHE A 157 -3.24 12.33 1.12
C PHE A 157 -3.78 12.88 -0.21
N PHE A 158 -3.10 12.63 -1.34
CA PHE A 158 -3.61 12.92 -2.69
C PHE A 158 -4.58 11.84 -3.19
#